data_AF-A0AAW2B8C9-F1
#
_entry.id   AF-A0AAW2B8C9-F1
#
_cell.length_a   1.000
_cell.length_b   1.000
_cell.length_c   1.000
_cell.angle_alpha   90.00
_cell.angle_beta   90.00
_cell.angle_gamma   90.00
#
_symmetry.space_group_name_H-M   'P 1'
#
loop_
_entity.id
_entity.type
_entity.pdbx_description
1 polymer ?
#
loop_
_entity_poly.entity_id
_entity_poly.type
_entity_poly.pdbx_seq_one_letter_code
_entity_poly.pdbx_strand_id
1 'polypeptide(L)'
;MVREKVIVSTRTLQWKCVESRGDSNSLYYGRFILSPLMKGQADTIGIAVRRALLGEIEGTCITRAKSEKIPHEYSTIIGIQESVHEILMNLKEIVLRSNLYGISGASICVKGPRYVTAQDIILPPSVQIVDNTQHIANLTEPI
;
A
#
# COMPACT_ATOMS: atom_id res chain seq x y z
N MET A 1 -19.36 -16.36 6.34
CA MET A 1 -20.11 -15.21 6.92
C MET A 1 -20.39 -15.52 8.38
N VAL A 2 -19.51 -15.07 9.29
CA VAL A 2 -19.70 -15.26 10.74
C VAL A 2 -20.83 -14.33 11.19
N ARG A 3 -22.01 -14.90 11.45
CA ARG A 3 -23.14 -14.19 12.07
C ARG A 3 -22.93 -14.15 13.58
N GLU A 4 -21.93 -13.42 14.05
CA GLU A 4 -21.89 -13.07 15.47
C GLU A 4 -23.04 -12.12 15.76
N LYS A 5 -23.90 -12.52 16.69
CA LYS A 5 -25.02 -11.70 17.17
C LYS A 5 -24.43 -10.62 18.07
N VAL A 6 -23.98 -9.51 17.48
CA VAL A 6 -23.39 -8.41 18.25
C VAL A 6 -24.50 -7.77 19.09
N ILE A 7 -24.34 -7.85 20.42
CA ILE A 7 -25.24 -7.21 21.37
C ILE A 7 -24.88 -5.73 21.42
N VAL A 8 -25.83 -4.88 21.06
CA VAL A 8 -25.62 -3.45 20.88
C VAL A 8 -26.54 -2.67 21.81
N SER A 9 -26.01 -1.67 22.52
CA SER A 9 -26.80 -0.79 23.38
C SER A 9 -27.73 0.10 22.56
N THR A 10 -29.01 0.14 22.91
CA THR A 10 -30.02 0.99 22.27
C THR A 10 -30.20 2.36 22.94
N ARG A 11 -29.46 2.64 24.02
CA ARG A 11 -29.67 3.83 24.86
C ARG A 11 -28.59 4.90 24.74
N THR A 12 -27.38 4.52 24.38
CA THR A 12 -26.20 5.40 24.36
C THR A 12 -25.47 5.23 23.05
N LEU A 13 -25.00 6.32 22.42
CA LEU A 13 -24.13 6.23 21.25
C LEU A 13 -22.83 5.53 21.63
N GLN A 14 -22.50 4.45 20.91
CA GLN A 14 -21.28 3.66 21.10
C GLN A 14 -20.60 3.46 19.76
N TRP A 15 -19.29 3.71 19.73
CA TRP A 15 -18.39 3.26 18.68
C TRP A 15 -17.60 2.08 19.23
N LYS A 16 -17.76 0.90 18.64
CA LYS A 16 -17.10 -0.33 19.09
C LYS A 16 -16.38 -1.01 17.95
N CYS A 17 -15.11 -1.35 18.16
CA CYS A 17 -14.40 -2.30 17.31
C CYS A 17 -14.94 -3.71 17.59
N VAL A 18 -15.43 -4.38 16.56
CA VAL A 18 -15.96 -5.75 16.65
C VAL A 18 -14.90 -6.76 16.27
N GLU A 19 -14.13 -6.44 15.24
CA GLU A 19 -13.08 -7.31 14.72
C GLU A 19 -11.95 -6.43 14.21
N SER A 20 -10.72 -6.77 14.60
CA SER A 20 -9.51 -6.21 14.02
C SER A 20 -8.53 -7.34 13.82
N ARG A 21 -8.09 -7.56 12.59
CA ARG A 21 -7.09 -8.58 12.27
C ARG A 21 -6.09 -8.04 11.27
N GLY A 22 -4.83 -8.42 11.42
CA GLY A 22 -3.81 -8.26 10.38
C GLY A 22 -3.78 -9.55 9.57
N ASP A 23 -4.16 -9.49 8.29
CA ASP A 23 -4.14 -10.66 7.41
C ASP A 23 -2.73 -10.89 6.83
N SER A 24 -1.95 -9.83 6.60
CA SER A 24 -0.55 -9.88 6.12
C SER A 24 0.26 -8.65 6.57
N ASN A 25 1.55 -8.57 6.20
CA ASN A 25 2.46 -7.47 6.56
C ASN A 25 1.92 -6.06 6.20
N SER A 26 0.98 -5.97 5.26
CA SER A 26 0.40 -4.72 4.75
C SER A 26 -1.14 -4.64 4.81
N LEU A 27 -1.85 -5.76 5.03
CA LEU A 27 -3.32 -5.79 5.01
C LEU A 27 -3.90 -5.85 6.42
N TYR A 28 -4.60 -4.77 6.81
CA TYR A 28 -5.35 -4.67 8.05
C TYR A 28 -6.86 -4.66 7.75
N TYR A 29 -7.58 -5.60 8.37
CA TYR A 29 -9.04 -5.62 8.34
C TYR A 29 -9.59 -5.12 9.69
N GLY A 30 -10.49 -4.14 9.62
CA GLY A 30 -11.19 -3.59 10.78
C GLY A 30 -12.69 -3.52 10.54
N ARG A 31 -13.47 -4.03 11.49
CA ARG A 31 -14.94 -3.96 11.50
C ARG A 31 -15.39 -3.21 12.75
N PHE A 32 -16.10 -2.10 12.53
CA PHE A 32 -16.59 -1.23 13.58
C PHE A 32 -18.12 -1.14 13.53
N ILE A 33 -18.75 -0.98 14.70
CA ILE A 33 -20.18 -0.73 14.85
C ILE A 33 -20.38 0.62 15.52
N LEU A 34 -21.27 1.42 14.94
CA LEU A 34 -21.75 2.68 15.50
C LEU A 34 -23.27 2.60 15.69
N SER A 35 -23.73 2.89 16.91
CA SER A 35 -25.13 2.67 17.31
C SER A 35 -25.47 3.27 18.67
N PRO A 36 -26.73 3.67 18.94
CA PRO A 36 -27.85 3.75 18.01
C PRO A 36 -27.75 5.01 17.13
N LEU A 37 -28.29 4.93 15.92
CA LEU A 37 -28.40 6.07 15.00
C LEU A 37 -29.86 6.33 14.68
N MET A 38 -30.23 7.60 14.49
CA MET A 38 -31.54 7.96 14.00
C MET A 38 -31.68 7.58 12.52
N LYS A 39 -32.93 7.43 12.05
CA LYS A 39 -33.23 7.17 10.64
C LYS A 39 -32.56 8.23 9.76
N GLY A 40 -31.79 7.79 8.76
CA GLY A 40 -31.05 8.64 7.82
C GLY A 40 -29.64 9.05 8.26
N GLN A 41 -29.32 9.05 9.56
CA GLN A 41 -27.96 9.40 10.03
C GLN A 41 -26.90 8.37 9.58
N ALA A 42 -27.28 7.10 9.52
CA ALA A 42 -26.37 6.03 9.07
C ALA A 42 -25.87 6.27 7.65
N ASP A 43 -26.74 6.71 6.74
CA ASP A 43 -26.37 6.98 5.35
C ASP A 43 -25.44 8.20 5.25
N THR A 44 -25.76 9.28 5.96
CA THR A 44 -24.93 10.49 5.99
C THR A 44 -23.53 10.19 6.53
N ILE A 45 -23.43 9.49 7.67
CA ILE A 45 -22.15 9.14 8.28
C ILE A 45 -21.39 8.14 7.40
N GLY A 46 -22.07 7.11 6.87
CA GLY A 46 -21.45 6.11 6.01
C GLY A 46 -20.86 6.71 4.74
N ILE A 47 -21.57 7.63 4.09
CA ILE A 47 -21.07 8.34 2.90
C ILE A 47 -19.88 9.24 3.27
N ALA A 48 -19.98 10.00 4.37
CA ALA A 48 -18.91 10.87 4.82
C ALA A 48 -17.63 10.09 5.13
N VAL A 49 -17.74 9.02 5.93
CA VAL A 49 -16.60 8.16 6.29
C VAL A 49 -16.01 7.48 5.04
N ARG A 50 -16.84 6.94 4.15
CA ARG A 50 -16.36 6.32 2.91
C ARG A 50 -15.59 7.32 2.03
N ARG A 51 -16.08 8.56 1.92
CA ARG A 51 -15.40 9.62 1.15
C ARG A 51 -14.08 10.02 1.78
N ALA A 52 -14.07 10.24 3.08
CA ALA A 52 -12.85 10.57 3.81
C ALA A 52 -11.80 9.46 3.66
N LEU A 53 -12.19 8.20 3.88
CA LEU A 53 -11.27 7.07 3.80
C LEU A 53 -10.71 6.81 2.39
N LEU A 54 -11.50 7.03 1.33
CA LEU A 54 -11.06 6.79 -0.05
C LEU A 54 -10.34 7.97 -0.71
N GLY A 55 -10.58 9.19 -0.24
CA GLY A 55 -10.14 10.40 -0.94
C GLY A 55 -9.27 11.35 -0.13
N GLU A 56 -9.34 11.31 1.20
CA GLU A 56 -8.67 12.29 2.07
C GLU A 56 -7.50 11.69 2.84
N ILE A 57 -7.35 10.35 2.85
CA ILE A 57 -6.19 9.72 3.47
C ILE A 57 -4.95 10.01 2.64
N GLU A 58 -4.04 10.76 3.25
CA GLU A 58 -2.72 11.00 2.71
C GLU A 58 -1.82 9.77 2.91
N GLY A 59 -0.99 9.49 1.92
CA GLY A 59 -0.07 8.37 1.94
C GLY A 59 1.19 8.67 1.12
N THR A 60 2.26 7.93 1.41
CA THR A 60 3.50 8.01 0.64
C THR A 60 3.51 6.89 -0.41
N CYS A 61 3.73 7.23 -1.67
CA CYS A 61 3.80 6.27 -2.76
C CYS A 61 4.86 6.66 -3.79
N ILE A 62 5.29 5.68 -4.59
CA ILE A 62 6.17 5.91 -5.73
C ILE A 62 5.34 6.53 -6.85
N THR A 63 5.70 7.75 -7.26
CA THR A 63 4.96 8.48 -8.29
C THR A 63 5.60 8.41 -9.67
N ARG A 64 6.93 8.28 -9.74
CA ARG A 64 7.72 8.27 -10.97
C ARG A 64 8.94 7.38 -10.82
N ALA A 65 9.29 6.68 -11.88
CA ALA A 65 10.56 5.97 -12.03
C ALA A 65 11.27 6.47 -13.29
N LYS A 66 12.59 6.62 -13.23
CA LYS A 66 13.43 7.04 -14.36
C LYS A 66 14.57 6.04 -14.53
N SER A 67 14.83 5.65 -15.77
CA SER A 67 15.98 4.86 -16.18
C SER A 67 16.56 5.40 -17.48
N GLU A 68 17.88 5.42 -17.61
CA GLU A 68 18.56 5.97 -18.79
C GLU A 68 18.54 5.01 -19.99
N LYS A 69 18.53 3.71 -19.73
CA LYS A 69 18.68 2.66 -20.76
C LYS A 69 17.34 2.16 -21.32
N ILE A 70 16.22 2.72 -20.87
CA ILE A 70 14.87 2.25 -21.21
C ILE A 70 14.22 3.26 -22.16
N PRO A 71 13.88 2.87 -23.40
CA PRO A 71 13.24 3.78 -24.34
C PRO A 71 11.76 4.04 -24.01
N HIS A 72 11.03 3.01 -23.57
CA HIS A 72 9.61 3.09 -23.22
C HIS A 72 9.17 1.99 -22.24
N GLU A 73 8.01 2.17 -21.62
CA GLU A 73 7.44 1.30 -20.58
C GLU A 73 7.11 -0.14 -21.03
N TYR A 74 6.90 -0.38 -22.33
CA TYR A 74 6.63 -1.72 -22.87
C TYR A 74 7.90 -2.50 -23.27
N SER A 75 9.08 -1.97 -22.99
CA SER A 75 10.34 -2.63 -23.36
C SER A 75 10.72 -3.72 -22.36
N THR A 76 11.56 -4.64 -22.81
CA THR A 76 12.20 -5.66 -21.98
C THR A 76 13.68 -5.32 -21.84
N ILE A 77 14.25 -5.56 -20.67
CA ILE A 77 15.67 -5.33 -20.41
C ILE A 77 16.38 -6.68 -20.49
N ILE A 78 17.44 -6.77 -21.29
CA ILE A 78 18.25 -7.99 -21.38
C ILE A 78 18.85 -8.29 -20.00
N GLY A 79 18.71 -9.54 -19.55
CA GLY A 79 19.19 -9.97 -18.23
C GLY A 79 18.21 -9.74 -17.08
N ILE A 80 16.99 -9.25 -17.34
CA ILE A 80 15.89 -9.18 -16.37
C ILE A 80 14.73 -10.03 -16.86
N GLN A 81 14.11 -10.79 -15.95
CA GLN A 81 12.99 -11.67 -16.28
C GLN A 81 11.71 -10.90 -16.60
N GLU A 82 11.40 -9.86 -15.83
CA GLU A 82 10.20 -9.04 -15.95
C GLU A 82 10.34 -7.95 -17.02
N SER A 83 9.23 -7.60 -17.65
CA SER A 83 9.12 -6.41 -18.49
C SER A 83 9.17 -5.13 -17.66
N VAL A 84 9.51 -3.99 -18.29
CA VAL A 84 9.51 -2.69 -17.60
C VAL A 84 8.14 -2.37 -17.01
N HIS A 85 7.05 -2.74 -17.69
CA HIS A 85 5.69 -2.54 -17.20
C HIS A 85 5.41 -3.34 -15.92
N GLU A 86 5.83 -4.61 -15.87
CA GLU A 86 5.69 -5.45 -14.67
C GLU A 86 6.50 -4.88 -13.51
N ILE A 87 7.73 -4.41 -13.76
CA ILE A 87 8.54 -3.73 -12.74
C ILE A 87 7.81 -2.50 -12.20
N LEU A 88 7.19 -1.68 -13.07
CA LEU A 88 6.42 -0.51 -12.64
C LEU A 88 5.21 -0.89 -11.79
N MET A 89 4.52 -1.99 -12.13
CA MET A 89 3.40 -2.50 -11.33
C MET A 89 3.87 -3.01 -9.97
N ASN A 90 4.97 -3.76 -9.94
CA ASN A 90 5.59 -4.24 -8.70
C ASN A 90 6.02 -3.09 -7.79
N LEU A 91 6.59 -2.02 -8.35
CA LEU A 91 6.95 -0.80 -7.60
C LEU A 91 5.71 -0.10 -7.02
N LYS A 92 4.57 -0.13 -7.72
CA LYS A 92 3.31 0.47 -7.24
C LYS A 92 2.72 -0.26 -6.05
N GLU A 93 3.00 -1.56 -5.90
CA GLU A 93 2.54 -2.37 -4.77
C GLU A 93 3.37 -2.14 -3.49
N ILE A 94 4.54 -1.51 -3.59
CA ILE A 94 5.39 -1.22 -2.42
C ILE A 94 4.70 -0.22 -1.49
N VAL A 95 4.49 -0.64 -0.24
CA VAL A 95 3.91 0.19 0.82
C VAL A 95 5.02 0.94 1.55
N LEU A 96 4.97 2.27 1.47
CA LEU A 96 5.92 3.18 2.11
C LEU A 96 5.26 3.93 3.28
N ARG A 97 6.06 4.21 4.31
CA ARG A 97 5.70 5.07 5.43
C ARG A 97 6.70 6.22 5.52
N SER A 98 6.21 7.44 5.59
CA SER A 98 7.02 8.64 5.75
C SER A 98 6.23 9.68 6.54
N ASN A 99 6.95 10.54 7.26
CA ASN A 99 6.39 11.72 7.91
C ASN A 99 6.71 13.02 7.14
N LEU A 100 7.33 12.92 5.97
CA LEU A 100 7.65 14.07 5.13
C LEU A 100 6.54 14.36 4.11
N TYR A 101 6.23 15.64 3.98
CA TYR A 101 5.44 16.18 2.89
C TYR A 101 6.35 16.67 1.77
N GLY A 102 6.15 16.17 0.56
CA GLY A 102 6.90 16.57 -0.62
C GLY A 102 7.49 15.41 -1.40
N ILE A 103 8.26 15.74 -2.44
CA ILE A 103 8.90 14.77 -3.32
C ILE A 103 10.30 14.48 -2.77
N SER A 104 10.63 13.20 -2.61
CA SER A 104 11.98 12.75 -2.26
C SER A 104 12.50 11.76 -3.29
N GLY A 105 13.81 11.78 -3.53
CA GLY A 105 14.47 10.86 -4.44
C GLY A 105 14.88 9.57 -3.74
N ALA A 106 14.69 8.45 -4.43
CA ALA A 106 15.23 7.14 -4.05
C ALA A 106 15.89 6.51 -5.28
N SER A 107 16.83 5.60 -5.07
CA SER A 107 17.52 4.91 -6.16
C SER A 107 17.65 3.42 -5.86
N ILE A 108 17.75 2.61 -6.92
CA ILE A 108 18.01 1.18 -6.80
C ILE A 108 19.22 0.85 -7.68
N CYS A 109 20.21 0.19 -7.09
CA CYS A 109 21.44 -0.20 -7.79
C CYS A 109 21.79 -1.63 -7.42
N VAL A 110 21.58 -2.54 -8.36
CA VAL A 110 21.74 -3.97 -8.19
C VAL A 110 22.57 -4.52 -9.34
N LYS A 111 23.40 -5.52 -9.05
CA LYS A 111 24.32 -6.14 -10.02
C LYS A 111 24.33 -7.66 -9.83
N GLY A 112 24.50 -8.36 -10.94
CA GLY A 112 24.59 -9.83 -10.97
C GLY A 112 23.22 -10.52 -10.89
N PRO A 113 23.20 -11.85 -11.09
CA PRO A 113 21.97 -12.62 -11.06
C PRO A 113 21.45 -12.72 -9.62
N ARG A 114 20.27 -12.15 -9.34
CA ARG A 114 19.67 -12.08 -8.01
C ARG A 114 18.20 -11.65 -8.08
N TYR A 115 17.42 -12.11 -7.10
CA TYR A 115 16.10 -11.55 -6.79
C TYR A 115 16.22 -10.16 -6.16
N VAL A 116 15.61 -9.18 -6.83
CA VAL A 116 15.52 -7.78 -6.40
C VAL A 116 14.21 -7.59 -5.67
N THR A 117 14.31 -7.08 -4.44
CA THR A 117 13.17 -6.85 -3.55
C THR A 117 13.11 -5.40 -3.11
N ALA A 118 12.01 -5.00 -2.46
CA ALA A 118 11.86 -3.65 -1.91
C ALA A 118 13.04 -3.25 -1.00
N GLN A 119 13.63 -4.20 -0.28
CA GLN A 119 14.79 -3.93 0.59
C GLN A 119 16.02 -3.37 -0.16
N ASP A 120 16.16 -3.65 -1.46
CA ASP A 120 17.31 -3.20 -2.26
C ASP A 120 17.20 -1.72 -2.68
N ILE A 121 16.08 -1.04 -2.35
CA ILE A 121 15.88 0.39 -2.61
C ILE A 121 16.68 1.21 -1.58
N ILE A 122 17.51 2.11 -2.09
CA ILE A 122 18.22 3.11 -1.29
C ILE A 122 17.26 4.27 -1.03
N LEU A 123 16.71 4.27 0.18
CA LEU A 123 15.74 5.26 0.64
C LEU A 123 16.40 6.42 1.40
N PRO A 124 15.79 7.62 1.37
CA PRO A 124 16.14 8.69 2.29
C PRO A 124 15.80 8.29 3.73
N PRO A 125 16.51 8.84 4.74
CA PRO A 125 16.38 8.43 6.15
C PRO A 125 14.99 8.62 6.76
N SER A 126 14.14 9.42 6.12
CA SER A 126 12.79 9.76 6.55
C SER A 126 11.71 8.80 6.02
N VAL A 127 12.05 7.92 5.08
CA VAL A 127 11.11 6.99 4.44
C VAL A 127 11.46 5.57 4.85
N GLN A 128 10.45 4.79 5.19
CA GLN A 128 10.57 3.40 5.59
C GLN A 128 9.68 2.53 4.71
N ILE A 129 10.17 1.36 4.32
CA ILE A 129 9.33 0.32 3.70
C ILE A 129 8.63 -0.45 4.80
N VAL A 130 7.34 -0.70 4.60
CA VAL A 130 6.53 -1.52 5.52
C VAL A 130 6.74 -3.01 5.24
N ASP A 131 6.78 -3.41 3.96
CA ASP A 131 7.04 -4.78 3.55
C ASP A 131 8.31 -4.89 2.69
N ASN A 132 9.39 -5.36 3.31
CA ASN A 132 10.70 -5.52 2.66
C ASN A 132 10.74 -6.69 1.67
N THR A 133 9.74 -7.59 1.71
CA THR A 133 9.72 -8.82 0.91
C THR A 133 9.06 -8.66 -0.45
N GLN A 134 8.46 -7.49 -0.71
CA GLN A 134 7.81 -7.21 -2.00
C GLN A 134 8.81 -7.38 -3.15
N HIS A 135 8.46 -8.26 -4.07
CA HIS A 135 9.27 -8.57 -5.24
C HIS A 135 9.24 -7.39 -6.23
N ILE A 136 10.40 -7.05 -6.81
CA ILE A 136 10.50 -6.02 -7.85
C ILE A 136 10.82 -6.66 -9.20
N ALA A 137 11.94 -7.39 -9.25
CA ALA A 137 12.45 -7.99 -10.48
C ALA A 137 13.44 -9.12 -10.18
N ASN A 138 13.69 -9.98 -11.15
CA ASN A 138 14.69 -11.04 -11.08
C ASN A 138 15.76 -10.82 -12.17
N LEU A 139 17.01 -10.64 -11.74
CA LEU A 139 18.16 -10.52 -12.62
C LEU A 139 18.66 -11.93 -12.99
N THR A 140 18.65 -12.26 -14.27
CA THR A 140 19.09 -13.57 -14.77
C THR A 140 20.53 -13.56 -15.27
N GLU A 141 21.03 -12.40 -15.72
CA GLU A 141 22.39 -12.22 -16.24
C GLU A 141 23.10 -11.07 -15.51
N PRO A 142 24.45 -11.05 -15.46
CA PRO A 142 25.19 -9.92 -14.92
C PRO A 142 25.11 -8.71 -15.88
N ILE A 143 24.37 -7.68 -15.45
CA ILE A 143 24.22 -6.38 -16.12
C ILE A 143 25.16 -5.33 -15.51
#